data_AF-A0A7X7SAI8-F1
#
_entry.id   AF-A0A7X7SAI8-F1
#
_cell.length_a   1.000
_cell.length_b   1.000
_cell.length_c   1.000
_cell.angle_alpha   90.00
_cell.angle_beta   90.00
_cell.angle_gamma   90.00
#
_symmetry.space_group_name_H-M   'P 1'
#
loop_
_entity.id
_entity.type
_entity.pdbx_description
1 polymer ?
#
loop_
_entity_poly.entity_id
_entity_poly.type
_entity_poly.pdbx_seq_one_letter_code
_entity_poly.pdbx_strand_id
1 'polypeptide(L)'
;KKSLADLIRLKEAGLKRVHTGMETGDNVTLERIRKGTTFEEIVSAGTKLKEAGIECSEYFLTGIGGLERTTEHAIYSAQALSAFSPDFIRIRTLIPKSGTPLYEDFKKGTFHLLTPHQALREVRLFIENLNCTNSTILSDHMNNYWDIKGVIPDDRETMLSEIDKALSLDESRFRPPHRGWL
;
A
#
# COMPACT_ATOMS: atom_id res chain seq x y z
N LYS A 1 14.98 16.20 -4.40
CA LYS A 1 13.87 15.69 -5.23
C LYS A 1 14.14 15.99 -6.69
N LYS A 2 13.74 15.12 -7.62
CA LYS A 2 13.97 15.31 -9.06
C LYS A 2 12.89 16.21 -9.67
N SER A 3 13.28 17.04 -10.63
CA SER A 3 12.36 17.85 -11.44
C SER A 3 11.73 17.00 -12.55
N LEU A 4 10.66 17.49 -13.19
CA LEU A 4 10.08 16.84 -14.37
C LEU A 4 11.10 16.70 -15.50
N ALA A 5 11.89 17.74 -15.75
CA ALA A 5 12.96 17.72 -16.76
C ALA A 5 14.01 16.65 -16.47
N ASP A 6 14.35 16.40 -15.20
CA ASP A 6 15.24 15.29 -14.84
C ASP A 6 14.62 13.93 -15.17
N LEU A 7 13.32 13.75 -14.90
CA LEU A 7 12.61 12.50 -15.17
C LEU A 7 12.49 12.23 -16.67
N ILE A 8 12.20 13.26 -17.48
CA ILE A 8 12.19 13.15 -18.94
C ILE A 8 13.56 12.70 -19.45
N ARG A 9 14.65 13.31 -18.98
CA ARG A 9 16.02 12.89 -19.34
C ARG A 9 16.30 11.43 -18.96
N LEU A 10 15.79 10.97 -17.81
CA LEU A 10 15.93 9.57 -17.41
C LEU A 10 15.13 8.64 -18.32
N LYS A 11 13.92 9.04 -18.73
CA LYS A 11 13.08 8.29 -19.68
C LYS A 11 13.78 8.14 -21.02
N GLU A 12 14.32 9.24 -21.56
CA GLU A 12 15.09 9.26 -22.81
C GLU A 12 16.35 8.41 -22.73
N ALA A 13 16.98 8.35 -21.56
CA ALA A 13 18.12 7.46 -21.29
C ALA A 13 17.73 5.98 -21.11
N GLY A 14 16.44 5.63 -21.17
CA GLY A 14 15.95 4.25 -21.17
C GLY A 14 15.29 3.80 -19.86
N LEU A 15 15.10 4.67 -18.86
CA LEU A 15 14.36 4.32 -17.65
C LEU A 15 12.87 4.10 -17.98
N LYS A 16 12.38 2.87 -17.79
CA LYS A 16 10.99 2.51 -18.13
C LYS A 16 10.02 2.61 -16.97
N ARG A 17 10.46 2.17 -15.77
CA ARG A 17 9.62 2.03 -14.58
C ARG A 17 10.38 2.42 -13.32
N VAL A 18 9.67 3.00 -12.36
CA VAL A 18 10.14 3.19 -10.99
C VAL A 18 9.25 2.41 -10.03
N HIS A 19 9.88 1.71 -9.10
CA HIS A 19 9.22 1.12 -7.95
C HIS A 19 9.41 2.03 -6.74
N THR A 20 8.32 2.55 -6.21
CA THR A 20 8.29 3.48 -5.09
C THR A 20 7.52 2.87 -3.93
N GLY A 21 8.07 3.01 -2.73
CA GLY A 21 7.37 2.61 -1.51
C GLY A 21 6.67 3.81 -0.92
N MET A 22 5.43 4.11 -1.33
CA MET A 22 4.56 5.04 -0.59
C MET A 22 4.35 4.55 0.85
N GLU A 23 4.11 3.24 1.00
CA GLU A 23 3.68 2.56 2.23
C GLU A 23 2.29 3.01 2.71
N THR A 24 2.09 4.31 2.91
CA THR A 24 0.87 4.93 3.42
C THR A 24 0.69 6.37 2.89
N GLY A 25 -0.54 6.78 2.65
CA GLY A 25 -0.90 8.19 2.40
C GLY A 25 -1.25 8.99 3.65
N ASP A 26 -1.32 8.37 4.83
CA ASP A 26 -1.66 9.08 6.08
C ASP A 26 -0.44 9.80 6.66
N ASN A 27 -0.43 11.14 6.63
CA ASN A 27 0.66 11.98 7.14
C ASN A 27 1.05 11.67 8.60
N VAL A 28 0.07 11.36 9.46
CA VAL A 28 0.36 11.01 10.85
C VAL A 28 1.16 9.70 10.93
N THR A 29 0.77 8.70 10.14
CA THR A 29 1.52 7.44 10.04
C THR A 29 2.89 7.64 9.38
N LEU A 30 3.00 8.45 8.33
CA LEU A 30 4.28 8.79 7.68
C LEU A 30 5.29 9.39 8.67
N GLU A 31 4.82 10.29 9.55
CA GLU A 31 5.62 10.85 10.63
C GLU A 31 6.01 9.80 11.68
N ARG A 32 5.05 9.00 12.15
CA ARG A 32 5.29 7.91 13.13
C ARG A 32 6.39 6.96 12.66
N ILE A 33 6.37 6.58 11.38
CA ILE A 33 7.37 5.65 10.80
C ILE A 33 8.63 6.36 10.28
N ARG A 34 8.72 7.69 10.43
CA ARG A 34 9.85 8.53 9.96
C ARG A 34 10.17 8.31 8.48
N LYS A 35 9.13 8.22 7.62
CA LYS A 35 9.29 7.95 6.19
C LYS A 35 10.07 9.05 5.46
N GLY A 36 10.00 10.29 5.95
CA GLY A 36 10.68 11.44 5.36
C GLY A 36 9.99 11.96 4.08
N THR A 37 8.67 11.77 3.99
CA THR A 37 7.81 12.32 2.92
C THR A 37 6.46 12.71 3.49
N THR A 38 5.69 13.52 2.76
CA THR A 38 4.28 13.81 3.04
C THR A 38 3.37 13.31 1.91
N PHE A 39 2.06 13.31 2.17
CA PHE A 39 1.01 13.08 1.18
C PHE A 39 1.20 13.92 -0.09
N GLU A 40 1.40 15.23 0.06
CA GLU A 40 1.54 16.18 -1.06
C GLU A 40 2.80 15.87 -1.88
N GLU A 41 3.85 15.42 -1.20
CA GLU A 41 5.11 15.06 -1.81
C GLU A 41 5.04 13.73 -2.58
N ILE A 42 4.28 12.76 -2.06
CA ILE A 42 3.94 11.51 -2.75
C ILE A 42 3.17 11.83 -4.03
N VAL A 43 2.07 12.59 -3.92
CA VAL A 43 1.24 12.98 -5.08
C VAL A 43 2.08 13.75 -6.11
N SER A 44 2.85 14.74 -5.68
CA SER A 44 3.71 15.52 -6.58
C SER A 44 4.75 14.65 -7.30
N ALA A 45 5.34 13.67 -6.63
CA ALA A 45 6.30 12.76 -7.24
C ALA A 45 5.63 11.80 -8.24
N GLY A 46 4.49 11.22 -7.86
CA GLY A 46 3.69 10.33 -8.71
C GLY A 46 3.22 11.02 -9.98
N THR A 47 2.63 12.22 -9.87
CA THR A 47 2.19 13.01 -11.02
C THR A 47 3.33 13.29 -12.00
N LYS A 48 4.50 13.70 -11.50
CA LYS A 48 5.68 13.95 -12.36
C LYS A 48 6.17 12.69 -13.09
N LEU A 49 6.10 11.52 -12.45
CA LEU A 49 6.45 10.25 -13.11
C LEU A 49 5.49 9.94 -14.25
N LYS A 50 4.18 10.14 -14.04
CA LYS A 50 3.15 9.96 -15.08
C LYS A 50 3.34 10.93 -16.23
N GLU A 51 3.57 12.21 -15.94
CA GLU A 51 3.85 13.24 -16.96
C GLU A 51 5.11 12.94 -17.78
N ALA A 52 6.16 12.39 -17.16
CA ALA A 52 7.37 11.95 -17.84
C ALA A 52 7.19 10.65 -18.66
N GLY A 53 6.00 10.03 -18.64
CA GLY A 53 5.74 8.76 -19.30
C GLY A 53 6.53 7.59 -18.70
N ILE A 54 6.89 7.66 -17.42
CA ILE A 54 7.56 6.59 -16.68
C ILE A 54 6.50 5.78 -15.93
N GLU A 55 6.53 4.46 -16.07
CA GLU A 55 5.62 3.60 -15.33
C GLU A 55 5.90 3.68 -13.82
N CYS A 56 4.84 3.78 -13.02
CA CYS A 56 4.91 3.87 -11.58
C CYS A 56 4.33 2.60 -10.93
N SER A 57 5.12 1.97 -10.04
CA SER A 57 4.69 0.84 -9.23
C SER A 57 4.81 1.21 -7.74
N GLU A 58 3.68 1.48 -7.11
CA GLU A 58 3.61 1.90 -5.70
C GLU A 58 3.36 0.71 -4.77
N TYR A 59 3.93 0.75 -3.57
CA TYR A 59 3.62 -0.20 -2.50
C TYR A 59 2.66 0.40 -1.47
N PHE A 60 1.59 -0.35 -1.15
CA PHE A 60 0.67 -0.10 -0.04
C PHE A 60 0.96 -1.12 1.07
N LEU A 61 1.32 -0.65 2.26
CA LEU A 61 1.78 -1.50 3.36
C LEU A 61 0.67 -1.70 4.40
N THR A 62 -0.18 -2.68 4.16
CA THR A 62 -1.30 -3.06 5.04
C THR A 62 -0.84 -3.25 6.48
N GLY A 63 -1.51 -2.56 7.40
CA GLY A 63 -1.30 -2.58 8.84
C GLY A 63 -0.25 -1.60 9.34
N ILE A 64 0.38 -0.78 8.48
CA ILE A 64 1.44 0.15 8.90
C ILE A 64 0.97 1.25 9.86
N GLY A 65 -0.30 1.64 9.79
CA GLY A 65 -0.93 2.56 10.75
C GLY A 65 -1.19 1.93 12.12
N GLY A 66 -1.04 0.61 12.26
CA GLY A 66 -1.53 -0.16 13.39
C GLY A 66 -3.05 -0.15 13.49
N LEU A 67 -3.59 -0.81 14.52
CA LEU A 67 -5.04 -0.86 14.75
C LEU A 67 -5.69 0.53 14.85
N GLU A 68 -4.98 1.49 15.43
CA GLU A 68 -5.50 2.83 15.73
C GLU A 68 -5.78 3.69 14.51
N ARG A 69 -5.05 3.48 13.40
CA ARG A 69 -5.10 4.34 12.21
C ARG A 69 -5.40 3.56 10.94
N THR A 70 -5.96 2.36 11.06
CA THR A 70 -6.26 1.50 9.91
C THR A 70 -7.21 2.17 8.90
N THR A 71 -8.23 2.88 9.40
CA THR A 71 -9.20 3.61 8.58
C THR A 71 -8.54 4.77 7.84
N GLU A 72 -7.80 5.63 8.53
CA GLU A 72 -7.11 6.76 7.92
C GLU A 72 -6.04 6.31 6.94
N HIS A 73 -5.28 5.27 7.29
CA HIS A 73 -4.30 4.68 6.39
C HIS A 73 -4.96 4.23 5.09
N ALA A 74 -6.04 3.45 5.15
CA ALA A 74 -6.75 2.98 3.97
C ALA A 74 -7.27 4.14 3.11
N ILE A 75 -7.98 5.11 3.71
CA ILE A 75 -8.61 6.21 3.00
C ILE A 75 -7.57 7.16 2.38
N TYR A 76 -6.60 7.64 3.16
CA TYR A 76 -5.61 8.59 2.66
C TYR A 76 -4.64 7.95 1.65
N SER A 77 -4.33 6.66 1.79
CA SER A 77 -3.57 5.95 0.77
C SER A 77 -4.36 5.82 -0.54
N ALA A 78 -5.65 5.52 -0.46
CA ALA A 78 -6.50 5.46 -1.64
C ALA A 78 -6.58 6.84 -2.33
N GLN A 79 -6.74 7.92 -1.56
CA GLN A 79 -6.75 9.29 -2.08
C GLN A 79 -5.42 9.67 -2.74
N ALA A 80 -4.28 9.36 -2.10
CA ALA A 80 -2.95 9.67 -2.63
C ALA A 80 -2.73 9.01 -3.99
N LEU A 81 -3.03 7.71 -4.09
CA LEU A 81 -2.83 6.94 -5.32
C LEU A 81 -3.84 7.33 -6.41
N SER A 82 -5.09 7.64 -6.04
CA SER A 82 -6.12 8.11 -6.97
C SER A 82 -5.72 9.43 -7.65
N ALA A 83 -4.96 10.28 -6.97
CA ALA A 83 -4.54 11.57 -7.49
C ALA A 83 -3.63 11.49 -8.73
N PHE A 84 -2.98 10.34 -8.97
CA PHE A 84 -2.11 10.17 -10.15
C PHE A 84 -2.24 8.82 -10.87
N SER A 85 -3.00 7.85 -10.35
CA SER A 85 -3.23 6.54 -10.99
C SER A 85 -1.92 5.83 -11.42
N PRO A 86 -1.13 5.31 -10.47
CA PRO A 86 0.06 4.51 -10.80
C PRO A 86 -0.32 3.30 -11.66
N ASP A 87 0.62 2.83 -12.48
CA ASP A 87 0.40 1.67 -13.35
C ASP A 87 0.21 0.38 -12.53
N PHE A 88 0.92 0.27 -11.39
CA PHE A 88 0.79 -0.83 -10.45
C PHE A 88 0.64 -0.34 -9.01
N ILE A 89 -0.24 -1.00 -8.25
CA ILE A 89 -0.36 -0.86 -6.80
C ILE A 89 -0.16 -2.24 -6.19
N ARG A 90 0.88 -2.36 -5.37
CA ARG A 90 1.33 -3.63 -4.80
C ARG A 90 1.02 -3.65 -3.31
N ILE A 91 0.11 -4.52 -2.93
CA ILE A 91 -0.26 -4.73 -1.53
C ILE A 91 0.84 -5.56 -0.87
N ARG A 92 1.28 -5.13 0.31
CA ARG A 92 2.20 -5.87 1.18
C ARG A 92 1.66 -5.80 2.61
N THR A 93 1.61 -6.92 3.31
CA THR A 93 1.28 -6.91 4.74
C THR A 93 2.52 -6.67 5.58
N LEU A 94 2.44 -5.72 6.51
CA LEU A 94 3.49 -5.44 7.48
C LEU A 94 3.83 -6.69 8.30
N ILE A 95 5.13 -6.99 8.39
CA ILE A 95 5.68 -7.91 9.37
C ILE A 95 6.78 -7.16 10.14
N PRO A 96 6.63 -6.98 11.47
CA PRO A 96 7.65 -6.34 12.27
C PRO A 96 8.99 -7.06 12.17
N LYS A 97 10.04 -6.31 11.84
CA LYS A 97 11.39 -6.85 11.68
C LYS A 97 12.25 -6.52 12.88
N SER A 98 12.88 -7.54 13.47
CA SER A 98 13.81 -7.38 14.59
C SER A 98 14.88 -6.32 14.29
N GLY A 99 15.16 -5.44 15.26
CA GLY A 99 16.11 -4.34 15.12
C GLY A 99 15.54 -3.06 14.50
N THR A 100 14.21 -2.98 14.30
CA THR A 100 13.55 -1.73 13.85
C THR A 100 12.81 -1.06 15.02
N PRO A 101 12.66 0.29 15.02
CA PRO A 101 11.88 0.98 16.05
C PRO A 101 10.45 0.43 16.21
N LEU A 102 9.80 0.14 15.08
CA LEU A 102 8.45 -0.41 15.05
C LEU A 102 8.35 -1.79 15.72
N TYR A 103 9.40 -2.61 15.60
CA TYR A 103 9.46 -3.90 16.29
C TYR A 103 9.58 -3.74 17.81
N GLU A 104 10.31 -2.74 18.27
CA GLU A 104 10.39 -2.42 19.71
C GLU A 104 9.05 -1.90 20.24
N ASP A 105 8.35 -1.07 19.48
CA ASP A 105 7.01 -0.60 19.84
C ASP A 105 6.00 -1.74 19.88
N PHE A 106 6.06 -2.66 18.91
CA PHE A 106 5.27 -3.89 18.93
C PHE A 106 5.56 -4.73 20.18
N LYS A 107 6.84 -4.95 20.52
CA LYS A 107 7.23 -5.71 21.70
C LYS A 107 6.79 -5.07 23.02
N LYS A 108 6.72 -3.74 23.07
CA LYS A 108 6.26 -2.98 24.24
C LYS A 108 4.73 -2.90 24.33
N GLY A 109 4.01 -3.35 23.29
CA GLY A 109 2.56 -3.23 23.22
C GLY A 109 2.07 -1.81 22.90
N THR A 110 2.96 -0.92 22.45
CA THR A 110 2.59 0.45 22.02
C THR A 110 2.23 0.51 20.54
N PHE A 111 2.56 -0.53 19.77
CA PHE A 111 2.09 -0.72 18.40
C PHE A 111 1.32 -2.05 18.27
N HIS A 112 0.07 -1.97 17.86
CA HIS A 112 -0.82 -3.12 17.72
C HIS A 112 -0.91 -3.55 16.25
N LEU A 113 -0.46 -4.77 15.97
CA LEU A 113 -0.63 -5.38 14.65
C LEU A 113 -2.10 -5.68 14.38
N LEU A 114 -2.49 -5.55 13.12
CA LEU A 114 -3.79 -6.01 12.66
C LEU A 114 -3.86 -7.54 12.70
N THR A 115 -4.99 -8.07 13.16
CA THR A 115 -5.36 -9.46 12.91
C THR A 115 -5.56 -9.71 11.41
N PRO A 116 -5.55 -10.96 10.93
CA PRO A 116 -5.79 -11.25 9.52
C PRO A 116 -7.10 -10.64 8.99
N HIS A 117 -8.21 -10.73 9.72
CA HIS A 117 -9.48 -10.14 9.30
C HIS A 117 -9.44 -8.61 9.33
N GLN A 118 -8.75 -8.00 10.30
CA GLN A 118 -8.58 -6.55 10.32
C GLN A 118 -7.77 -6.05 9.12
N ALA A 119 -6.69 -6.75 8.76
CA ALA A 119 -5.89 -6.43 7.58
C ALA A 119 -6.68 -6.59 6.28
N LEU A 120 -7.49 -7.64 6.15
CA LEU A 120 -8.39 -7.83 5.01
C LEU A 120 -9.43 -6.69 4.92
N ARG A 121 -10.01 -6.26 6.04
CA ARG A 121 -10.93 -5.11 6.08
C ARG A 121 -10.26 -3.80 5.69
N GLU A 122 -9.01 -3.59 6.08
CA GLU A 122 -8.24 -2.42 5.67
C GLU A 122 -8.01 -2.41 4.15
N VAL A 123 -7.61 -3.54 3.57
CA VAL A 123 -7.45 -3.67 2.11
C VAL A 123 -8.79 -3.47 1.39
N ARG A 124 -9.88 -4.01 1.94
CA ARG A 124 -11.23 -3.79 1.40
C ARG A 124 -11.58 -2.31 1.36
N LEU A 125 -11.41 -1.60 2.48
CA LEU A 125 -11.69 -0.17 2.60
C LEU A 125 -10.81 0.65 1.65
N PHE A 126 -9.54 0.28 1.52
CA PHE A 126 -8.61 0.89 0.58
C PHE A 126 -9.11 0.76 -0.87
N ILE A 127 -9.47 -0.46 -1.32
CA ILE A 127 -9.96 -0.72 -2.68
C ILE A 127 -11.30 -0.01 -2.94
N GLU A 128 -12.21 0.00 -1.97
CA GLU A 128 -13.50 0.68 -2.05
C GLU A 128 -13.35 2.19 -2.30
N ASN A 129 -12.33 2.81 -1.71
CA ASN A 129 -12.05 4.24 -1.85
C ASN A 129 -11.09 4.58 -3.01
N LEU A 130 -10.58 3.58 -3.73
CA LEU A 130 -9.55 3.77 -4.75
C LEU A 130 -10.17 4.13 -6.11
N ASN A 131 -9.97 5.39 -6.52
CA ASN A 131 -10.49 5.97 -7.75
C ASN A 131 -9.37 6.21 -8.75
N CYS A 132 -8.72 5.13 -9.18
CA CYS A 132 -7.73 5.17 -10.26
C CYS A 132 -8.34 4.82 -11.61
N THR A 133 -7.61 5.09 -12.68
CA THR A 133 -7.92 4.58 -14.02
C THR A 133 -6.78 3.70 -14.52
N ASN A 134 -7.09 2.46 -14.92
CA ASN A 134 -6.14 1.50 -15.49
C ASN A 134 -4.95 1.17 -14.57
N SER A 135 -5.19 1.14 -13.25
CA SER A 135 -4.19 0.73 -12.26
C SER A 135 -4.34 -0.76 -11.94
N THR A 136 -3.25 -1.53 -12.06
CA THR A 136 -3.24 -2.95 -11.72
C THR A 136 -2.95 -3.15 -10.23
N ILE A 137 -3.86 -3.78 -9.49
CA ILE A 137 -3.68 -4.19 -8.10
C ILE A 137 -3.05 -5.58 -8.05
N LEU A 138 -2.04 -5.76 -7.19
CA LEU A 138 -1.36 -7.04 -6.99
C LEU A 138 -1.11 -7.31 -5.50
N SER A 139 -1.70 -8.39 -4.98
CA SER A 139 -1.41 -8.96 -3.66
C SER A 139 -0.49 -10.19 -3.76
N ASP A 140 0.56 -10.09 -4.59
CA ASP A 140 1.41 -11.20 -5.04
C ASP A 140 2.54 -11.61 -4.07
N HIS A 141 2.47 -11.20 -2.80
CA HIS A 141 3.49 -11.53 -1.80
C HIS A 141 3.02 -12.66 -0.88
N MET A 142 3.90 -13.62 -0.58
CA MET A 142 3.60 -14.77 0.28
C MET A 142 3.07 -14.41 1.68
N ASN A 143 3.33 -13.18 2.14
CA ASN A 143 2.88 -12.69 3.44
C ASN A 143 1.52 -12.03 3.40
N ASN A 144 0.94 -11.77 2.24
CA ASN A 144 -0.42 -11.25 2.17
C ASN A 144 -1.42 -12.35 2.54
N TYR A 145 -2.54 -11.97 3.14
CA TYR A 145 -3.52 -12.94 3.62
C TYR A 145 -4.41 -13.54 2.53
N TRP A 146 -4.50 -12.91 1.35
CA TRP A 146 -5.33 -13.36 0.24
C TRP A 146 -4.77 -12.92 -1.11
N ASP A 147 -5.01 -13.72 -2.16
CA ASP A 147 -4.70 -13.35 -3.55
C ASP A 147 -5.79 -12.41 -4.06
N ILE A 148 -5.45 -11.13 -4.16
CA ILE A 148 -6.30 -10.05 -4.63
C ILE A 148 -5.58 -9.41 -5.80
N LYS A 149 -6.18 -9.47 -6.99
CA LYS A 149 -5.61 -8.92 -8.21
C LYS A 149 -6.72 -8.50 -9.17
N GLY A 150 -6.45 -7.46 -9.94
CA GLY A 150 -7.39 -6.90 -10.90
C GLY A 150 -6.98 -5.50 -11.34
N VAL A 151 -7.68 -4.97 -12.33
CA VAL A 151 -7.51 -3.61 -12.84
C VAL A 151 -8.64 -2.73 -12.32
N ILE A 152 -8.31 -1.58 -11.72
CA ILE A 152 -9.32 -0.59 -11.28
C ILE A 152 -9.69 0.33 -12.46
N PRO A 153 -10.99 0.63 -12.69
CA PRO A 153 -12.14 0.24 -11.87
C PRO A 153 -12.79 -1.10 -12.22
N ASP A 154 -12.47 -1.69 -13.37
CA ASP A 154 -13.22 -2.80 -13.99
C ASP A 154 -13.36 -4.04 -13.09
N ASP A 155 -12.30 -4.40 -12.36
CA ASP A 155 -12.26 -5.58 -11.48
C ASP A 155 -12.56 -5.26 -10.01
N ARG A 156 -13.04 -4.04 -9.67
CA ARG A 156 -13.26 -3.63 -8.29
C ARG A 156 -14.17 -4.59 -7.54
N GLU A 157 -15.35 -4.87 -8.08
CA GLU A 157 -16.34 -5.74 -7.42
C GLU A 157 -15.84 -7.18 -7.28
N THR A 158 -15.09 -7.68 -8.27
CA THR A 158 -14.43 -9.00 -8.19
C THR A 158 -13.44 -9.05 -7.04
N MET A 159 -12.59 -8.03 -6.88
CA MET A 159 -11.63 -7.96 -5.79
C MET A 159 -12.32 -7.83 -4.42
N LEU A 160 -13.37 -7.01 -4.30
CA LEU A 160 -14.14 -6.88 -3.07
C LEU A 160 -14.81 -8.20 -2.69
N SER A 161 -15.39 -8.92 -3.66
CA SER A 161 -15.99 -10.24 -3.43
C SER A 161 -14.96 -11.29 -2.97
N GLU A 162 -13.74 -11.28 -3.50
CA GLU A 162 -12.68 -12.19 -3.04
C GLU A 162 -12.25 -11.88 -1.60
N ILE A 163 -12.22 -10.60 -1.21
CA ILE A 163 -11.95 -10.22 0.17
C ILE A 163 -13.08 -10.66 1.09
N ASP A 164 -14.34 -10.48 0.69
CA ASP A 164 -15.50 -10.90 1.48
C ASP A 164 -15.54 -12.43 1.66
N LYS A 165 -15.13 -13.19 0.63
CA LYS A 165 -14.91 -14.63 0.73
C LYS A 165 -13.81 -14.98 1.73
N ALA A 166 -12.67 -14.28 1.69
CA ALA A 166 -11.59 -14.48 2.66
C ALA A 166 -12.09 -14.23 4.10
N LEU A 167 -12.85 -13.14 4.31
CA LEU A 167 -13.44 -12.76 5.59
C LEU A 167 -14.50 -13.75 6.11
N SER A 168 -15.06 -14.62 5.25
CA SER A 168 -16.00 -15.67 5.65
C SER A 168 -15.31 -16.91 6.24
N LEU A 169 -14.00 -17.06 6.02
CA LEU A 169 -13.22 -18.14 6.60
C LEU A 169 -12.98 -17.88 8.08
N ASP A 170 -12.81 -18.95 8.86
CA ASP A 170 -12.39 -18.81 10.25
C ASP A 170 -10.99 -18.18 10.32
N GLU A 171 -10.82 -17.17 11.18
CA GLU A 171 -9.57 -16.40 11.25
C GLU A 171 -8.35 -17.27 11.61
N SER A 172 -8.55 -18.39 12.30
CA SER A 172 -7.48 -19.34 12.64
C SER A 172 -6.85 -20.05 11.42
N ARG A 173 -7.49 -19.97 10.24
CA ARG A 173 -6.93 -20.49 8.98
C ARG A 173 -5.82 -19.62 8.42
N PHE A 174 -5.69 -18.39 8.87
CA PHE A 174 -4.66 -17.47 8.43
C PHE A 174 -3.42 -17.55 9.32
N ARG A 175 -2.27 -17.18 8.77
CA ARG A 175 -1.03 -17.06 9.55
C ARG A 175 -1.21 -16.01 10.67
N PRO A 176 -0.54 -16.16 11.82
CA PRO A 176 -0.57 -15.11 12.84
C PRO A 176 0.16 -13.84 12.36
N PRO A 177 -0.25 -12.63 12.80
CA PRO A 177 0.26 -11.36 12.27
C PRO A 177 1.77 -11.15 12.37
N HIS A 178 2.37 -11.65 13.44
CA HIS A 178 3.80 -11.46 13.74
C HIS A 178 4.73 -12.46 13.04
N ARG A 179 4.20 -13.44 12.30
CA ARG A 179 5.02 -14.41 11.55
C ARG A 179 4.86 -14.21 10.05
N GLY A 180 5.98 -13.93 9.39
CA GLY A 180 6.10 -14.04 7.94
C GLY A 180 6.65 -15.39 7.50
N TRP A 181 6.34 -15.76 6.27
CA TRP A 181 7.10 -16.74 5.52
C TRP A 181 8.39 -16.09 5.02
N LEU A 182 9.50 -16.83 5.09
CA LEU A 182 10.84 -16.44 4.65
C LEU A 182 11.08 -16.88 3.20
#